data_AF-X0XFS6-F1
#
_entry.id   AF-X0XFS6-F1
#
_cell.length_a   1.000
_cell.length_b   1.000
_cell.length_c   1.000
_cell.angle_alpha   90.00
_cell.angle_beta   90.00
_cell.angle_gamma   90.00
#
_symmetry.space_group_name_H-M   'P 1'
#
loop_
_entity.id
_entity.type
_entity.pdbx_description
1 polymer ?
#
loop_
_entity_poly.entity_id
_entity_poly.type
_entity_poly.pdbx_seq_one_letter_code
_entity_poly.pdbx_strand_id
1 'polypeptide(L)'
;ATFYHLLTNTPPPEAKQRFLMPESLLPPREINPSIPRKLEHVILSAMALHPDGRPDDMLALQDIHLRERGDVLAINQDRFSQAKDLFQSPTDRFFLGLALTLALLAIVTSFL
;
A
#
# COMPACT_ATOMS: atom_id res chain seq x y z
N ALA A 1 -13.67 -17.43 -7.21
CA ALA A 1 -13.52 -18.88 -7.02
C ALA A 1 -12.19 -19.41 -7.57
N THR A 2 -11.88 -19.24 -8.86
CA THR A 2 -10.63 -19.74 -9.48
C THR A 2 -9.37 -19.29 -8.74
N PHE A 3 -9.25 -18.00 -8.43
CA PHE A 3 -8.07 -17.46 -7.78
C PHE A 3 -7.85 -18.02 -6.36
N TYR A 4 -8.93 -18.22 -5.60
CA TYR A 4 -8.89 -18.91 -4.30
C TYR A 4 -8.31 -20.32 -4.45
N HIS A 5 -8.82 -21.08 -5.44
CA HIS A 5 -8.39 -22.46 -5.66
C HIS A 5 -6.91 -22.55 -6.04
N LEU A 6 -6.43 -21.69 -6.94
CA LEU A 6 -5.03 -21.70 -7.36
C LEU A 6 -4.05 -21.38 -6.23
N LEU A 7 -4.44 -20.53 -5.27
CA LEU A 7 -3.55 -20.10 -4.19
C LEU A 7 -3.60 -21.01 -2.95
N THR A 8 -4.69 -21.74 -2.77
CA THR A 8 -4.91 -22.61 -1.61
C THR A 8 -4.88 -24.10 -1.97
N ASN A 9 -4.83 -24.45 -3.26
CA ASN A 9 -5.03 -25.80 -3.80
C ASN A 9 -6.34 -26.48 -3.35
N THR A 10 -7.30 -25.72 -2.82
CA THR A 10 -8.57 -26.25 -2.31
C THR A 10 -9.73 -25.47 -2.94
N PRO A 11 -10.77 -26.15 -3.46
CA PRO A 11 -11.90 -25.44 -4.05
C PRO A 11 -12.69 -24.75 -2.92
N PRO A 12 -13.15 -23.51 -3.13
CA PRO A 12 -14.02 -22.88 -2.14
C PRO A 12 -15.39 -23.56 -2.11
N PRO A 13 -16.10 -23.54 -0.97
CA PRO A 13 -17.44 -24.09 -0.87
C PRO A 13 -18.42 -23.43 -1.83
N GLU A 14 -19.45 -24.16 -2.24
CA GLU A 14 -20.48 -23.65 -3.15
C GLU A 14 -21.24 -22.46 -2.56
N ALA A 15 -21.71 -21.56 -3.43
CA ALA A 15 -22.45 -20.37 -3.01
C ALA A 15 -23.70 -20.71 -2.17
N LYS A 16 -24.42 -21.79 -2.49
CA LYS A 16 -25.60 -22.25 -1.72
C LYS A 16 -25.23 -22.65 -0.31
N GLN A 17 -24.13 -23.40 -0.15
CA GLN A 17 -23.63 -23.81 1.16
C GLN A 17 -23.18 -22.59 1.97
N ARG A 18 -22.46 -21.65 1.35
CA ARG A 18 -22.06 -20.39 2.00
C ARG A 18 -23.22 -19.49 2.40
N PHE A 19 -24.35 -19.58 1.70
CA PHE A 19 -25.58 -18.87 2.07
C PHE A 19 -26.21 -19.42 3.35
N LEU A 20 -26.17 -20.74 3.53
CA LEU A 20 -26.67 -21.40 4.75
C LEU A 20 -25.67 -21.32 5.90
N MET A 21 -24.37 -21.38 5.59
CA MET A 21 -23.26 -21.44 6.54
C MET A 21 -22.15 -20.49 6.08
N PRO A 22 -22.21 -19.19 6.46
CA PRO A 22 -21.19 -18.21 6.06
C PRO A 22 -19.76 -18.62 6.46
N GLU A 23 -19.62 -19.24 7.63
CA GLU A 23 -18.35 -19.75 8.18
C GLU A 23 -17.72 -20.91 7.38
N SER A 24 -18.44 -21.45 6.39
CA SER A 24 -17.88 -22.52 5.54
C SER A 24 -16.71 -22.05 4.67
N LEU A 25 -16.62 -20.74 4.38
CA LEU A 25 -15.52 -20.17 3.62
C LEU A 25 -14.33 -19.86 4.54
N LEU A 26 -13.37 -20.76 4.58
CA LEU A 26 -12.12 -20.53 5.31
C LEU A 26 -11.30 -19.40 4.65
N PRO A 27 -10.72 -18.49 5.45
CA PRO A 27 -9.76 -17.51 4.97
C PRO A 27 -8.58 -18.18 4.24
N PRO A 28 -8.17 -17.70 3.06
CA PRO A 28 -7.07 -18.29 2.29
C PRO A 28 -5.77 -18.46 3.08
N ARG A 29 -5.45 -17.56 4.02
CA ARG A 29 -4.22 -17.63 4.82
C ARG A 29 -4.24 -18.68 5.92
N GLU A 30 -5.42 -19.16 6.33
CA GLU A 30 -5.52 -20.31 7.21
C GLU A 30 -5.07 -21.59 6.50
N ILE A 31 -5.29 -21.67 5.18
CA ILE A 31 -4.89 -22.81 4.35
C ILE A 31 -3.46 -22.63 3.84
N ASN A 32 -3.10 -21.43 3.39
CA ASN A 32 -1.77 -21.10 2.90
C ASN A 32 -1.24 -19.80 3.54
N PRO A 33 -0.47 -19.88 4.63
CA PRO A 33 0.06 -18.72 5.34
C PRO A 33 1.00 -17.82 4.53
N SER A 34 1.54 -18.33 3.41
CA SER A 34 2.43 -17.55 2.53
C SER A 34 1.69 -16.47 1.72
N ILE A 35 0.35 -16.56 1.65
CA ILE A 35 -0.47 -15.55 0.98
C ILE A 35 -0.33 -14.21 1.74
N PRO A 36 -0.04 -13.10 1.05
CA PRO A 36 -0.04 -11.78 1.68
C PRO A 36 -1.44 -11.40 2.20
N ARG A 37 -1.53 -10.80 3.39
CA ARG A 37 -2.80 -10.32 4.00
C ARG A 37 -3.65 -9.48 3.04
N LYS A 38 -3.01 -8.63 2.26
CA LYS A 38 -3.65 -7.76 1.26
C LYS A 38 -4.33 -8.56 0.16
N LEU A 39 -3.66 -9.62 -0.30
CA LEU A 39 -4.20 -10.50 -1.34
C LEU A 39 -5.36 -11.33 -0.81
N GLU A 40 -5.27 -11.79 0.44
CA GLU A 40 -6.41 -12.41 1.15
C GLU A 40 -7.63 -11.49 1.16
N HIS A 41 -7.47 -10.20 1.49
CA HIS A 41 -8.58 -9.24 1.47
C HIS A 41 -9.23 -9.11 0.09
N VAL A 42 -8.42 -9.02 -0.98
CA VAL A 42 -8.91 -8.97 -2.37
C VAL A 42 -9.64 -10.25 -2.76
N ILE A 43 -9.13 -11.42 -2.35
CA ILE A 43 -9.79 -12.70 -2.61
C ILE A 43 -11.14 -12.76 -1.89
N LEU A 44 -11.19 -12.36 -0.62
CA LEU A 44 -12.40 -12.41 0.19
C LEU A 44 -13.47 -11.41 -0.30
N SER A 45 -13.08 -10.20 -0.72
CA SER A 45 -14.02 -9.23 -1.32
C SER A 45 -14.62 -9.77 -2.63
N ALA A 46 -13.80 -10.34 -3.50
CA ALA A 46 -14.27 -11.00 -4.72
C ALA A 46 -15.17 -12.22 -4.45
N MET A 47 -15.07 -12.82 -3.25
CA MET A 47 -15.83 -13.99 -2.83
C MET A 47 -17.08 -13.65 -2.00
N ALA A 48 -17.37 -12.36 -1.73
CA ALA A 48 -18.52 -11.93 -0.94
C ALA A 48 -19.83 -12.57 -1.43
N LEU A 49 -20.78 -12.84 -0.54
CA LEU A 49 -22.00 -13.55 -0.92
C LEU A 49 -23.02 -12.62 -1.60
N HIS A 50 -23.18 -11.42 -1.03
CA HIS A 50 -24.06 -10.38 -1.54
C HIS A 50 -23.40 -9.59 -2.68
N PRO A 51 -24.17 -9.20 -3.72
CA PRO A 51 -23.67 -8.38 -4.82
C PRO A 51 -23.02 -7.09 -4.32
N ASP A 52 -23.65 -6.42 -3.36
CA ASP A 52 -23.18 -5.15 -2.77
C ASP A 52 -21.80 -5.26 -2.09
N GLY A 53 -21.38 -6.48 -1.73
CA GLY A 53 -20.08 -6.75 -1.14
C GLY A 53 -19.00 -7.16 -2.14
N ARG A 54 -19.35 -7.34 -3.42
CA ARG A 54 -18.40 -7.70 -4.48
C ARG A 54 -17.98 -6.47 -5.28
N PRO A 55 -16.78 -6.47 -5.87
CA PRO A 55 -16.45 -5.51 -6.91
C PRO A 55 -17.38 -5.72 -8.12
N ASP A 56 -17.92 -4.62 -8.65
CA ASP A 56 -18.86 -4.61 -9.78
C ASP A 56 -18.23 -5.16 -11.06
N ASP A 57 -16.94 -4.89 -11.24
CA ASP A 57 -16.17 -5.34 -12.41
C ASP A 57 -14.70 -5.64 -12.06
N MET A 58 -13.95 -6.04 -13.08
CA MET A 58 -12.51 -6.32 -12.94
C MET A 58 -11.69 -5.08 -12.63
N LEU A 59 -12.15 -3.88 -13.02
CA LEU A 59 -11.46 -2.63 -12.74
C LEU A 59 -11.59 -2.26 -11.26
N ALA A 60 -12.77 -2.40 -10.68
CA ALA A 60 -13.01 -2.23 -9.25
C ALA A 60 -12.18 -3.23 -8.42
N LEU A 61 -12.07 -4.48 -8.86
CA LEU A 61 -11.20 -5.46 -8.20
C LEU A 61 -9.72 -5.07 -8.28
N GLN A 62 -9.27 -4.56 -9.43
CA GLN A 62 -7.91 -4.07 -9.60
C GLN A 62 -7.64 -2.84 -8.73
N ASP A 63 -8.60 -1.92 -8.62
CA ASP A 63 -8.50 -0.75 -7.76
C ASP A 63 -8.34 -1.15 -6.29
N ILE A 64 -9.13 -2.11 -5.79
CA ILE A 64 -8.96 -2.65 -4.43
C ILE A 64 -7.54 -3.21 -4.23
N HIS A 65 -7.01 -3.96 -5.20
CA HIS A 65 -5.64 -4.49 -5.12
C HIS A 65 -4.57 -3.39 -5.13
N LEU A 66 -4.76 -2.33 -5.92
CA LEU A 66 -3.83 -1.21 -6.04
C LEU A 66 -3.90 -0.28 -4.83
N ARG A 67 -5.09 -0.01 -4.30
CA ARG A 67 -5.32 0.70 -3.04
C ARG A 67 -4.52 0.07 -1.91
N GLU A 68 -4.61 -1.25 -1.80
CA GLU A 68 -3.84 -2.04 -0.86
C GLU A 68 -2.32 -1.94 -1.10
N ARG A 69 -1.83 -1.81 -2.35
CA ARG A 69 -0.40 -1.53 -2.63
C ARG A 69 0.01 -0.10 -2.27
N GLY A 70 -0.87 0.87 -2.53
CA GLY A 70 -0.64 2.30 -2.35
C GLY A 70 -0.24 2.67 -0.93
N ASP A 71 -0.81 2.00 0.08
CA ASP A 71 -0.43 2.22 1.48
C ASP A 71 1.07 1.99 1.76
N VAL A 72 1.71 1.07 1.04
CA VAL A 72 3.17 0.83 1.20
C VAL A 72 3.99 1.95 0.57
N LEU A 73 3.50 2.55 -0.52
CA LEU A 73 4.16 3.67 -1.18
C LEU A 73 3.91 4.99 -0.42
N ALA A 74 2.74 5.15 0.19
CA ALA A 74 2.40 6.28 1.06
C ALA A 74 3.32 6.34 2.30
N ILE A 75 3.66 5.19 2.91
CA ILE A 75 4.65 5.12 4.01
C ILE A 75 6.04 5.63 3.57
N ASN A 76 6.40 5.51 2.28
CA ASN A 76 7.64 6.09 1.76
C ASN A 76 7.53 7.60 1.46
N GLN A 77 6.33 8.13 1.30
CA GLN A 77 6.08 9.54 1.05
C GLN A 77 6.37 10.39 2.30
N ASP A 78 6.15 9.84 3.49
CA ASP A 78 6.54 10.47 4.76
C ASP A 78 8.05 10.68 4.88
N ARG A 79 8.89 9.80 4.31
CA ARG A 79 10.35 10.00 4.29
C ARG A 79 10.77 11.19 3.41
N PHE A 80 10.08 11.43 2.30
CA PHE A 80 10.31 12.61 1.46
C PHE A 80 9.79 13.90 2.11
N SER A 81 8.73 13.80 2.93
CA SER A 81 8.24 14.93 3.73
C SER A 81 9.20 15.24 4.89
N GLN A 82 9.79 14.24 5.53
CA GLN A 82 10.82 14.40 6.55
C GLN A 82 12.11 15.06 6.00
N ALA A 83 12.44 14.80 4.73
CA ALA A 83 13.53 15.52 4.06
C ALA A 83 13.23 17.02 3.86
N LYS A 84 11.96 17.42 3.78
CA LYS A 84 11.56 18.84 3.76
C LYS A 84 11.54 19.45 5.16
N ASP A 85 11.26 18.68 6.20
CA ASP A 85 11.32 19.15 7.58
C ASP A 85 12.75 19.46 8.05
N LEU A 86 13.76 18.82 7.46
CA LEU A 86 15.17 19.16 7.66
C LEU A 86 15.54 20.59 7.20
N PHE A 87 14.67 21.28 6.44
CA PHE A 87 14.88 22.65 5.99
C PHE A 87 13.93 23.66 6.65
N GLN A 88 13.10 23.22 7.59
CA GLN A 88 12.11 24.08 8.25
C GLN A 88 12.60 24.67 9.57
N SER A 89 13.68 24.15 10.18
CA SER A 89 14.17 24.67 11.45
C SER A 89 14.72 26.10 11.29
N PRO A 90 14.42 27.03 12.22
CA PRO A 90 14.98 28.38 12.18
C PRO A 90 16.51 28.39 12.26
N THR A 91 17.13 27.40 12.89
CA THR A 91 18.60 27.25 12.95
C THR A 91 19.22 26.96 11.59
N ASP A 92 18.53 26.18 10.76
CA ASP A 92 19.08 25.68 9.50
C ASP A 92 19.13 26.78 8.45
N ARG A 93 18.21 27.76 8.54
CA ARG A 93 18.24 28.98 7.73
C ARG A 93 19.44 29.86 8.03
N PHE A 94 19.87 29.95 9.29
CA PHE A 94 21.09 30.67 9.66
C PHE A 94 22.33 30.00 9.09
N PHE A 95 22.45 28.67 9.24
CA PHE A 95 23.58 27.92 8.69
C PHE A 95 23.62 27.97 7.17
N LEU A 96 22.47 27.89 6.49
CA LEU A 96 22.39 28.03 5.03
C LEU A 96 22.79 29.42 4.56
N GLY A 97 22.33 30.47 5.26
CA GLY A 97 22.74 31.84 4.96
C GLY A 97 24.25 32.02 5.12
N LEU A 98 24.81 31.54 6.22
CA LEU A 98 26.25 31.58 6.48
C LEU A 98 27.03 30.81 5.39
N ALA A 99 26.61 29.59 5.06
CA ALA A 99 27.24 28.78 4.03
C ALA A 99 27.20 29.49 2.65
N LEU A 100 26.08 30.09 2.28
CA LEU A 100 25.95 30.88 1.04
C LEU A 100 26.88 32.10 1.05
N THR A 101 26.96 32.81 2.17
CA THR A 101 27.83 33.99 2.28
C THR A 101 29.30 33.61 2.16
N LEU A 102 29.72 32.51 2.80
CA LEU A 102 31.08 31.98 2.70
C LEU A 102 31.39 31.47 1.29
N ALA A 103 30.44 30.79 0.64
CA ALA A 103 30.60 30.31 -0.73
C ALA A 103 30.78 31.48 -1.71
N LEU A 104 29.96 32.53 -1.59
CA LEU A 104 30.11 33.74 -2.40
C LEU A 104 31.46 34.43 -2.17
N LEU A 105 31.87 34.57 -0.90
CA LEU A 105 33.15 35.16 -0.57
C LEU A 105 34.31 34.35 -1.15
N ALA A 106 34.27 33.03 -1.04
CA ALA A 106 35.26 32.12 -1.62
C ALA A 106 35.34 32.27 -3.15
N ILE A 107 34.19 32.36 -3.82
CA ILE A 107 34.12 32.59 -5.27
C ILE A 107 34.78 33.93 -5.61
N VAL A 108 34.44 35.01 -4.92
CA VAL A 108 35.01 36.35 -5.19
C VAL A 108 36.53 36.37 -4.97
N THR A 109 37.02 35.78 -3.87
CA THR A 109 38.47 35.68 -3.62
C THR A 109 39.21 34.82 -4.62
N SER A 110 38.53 33.88 -5.29
CA SER A 110 39.15 33.02 -6.29
C SER A 110 39.41 33.74 -7.62
N PHE A 111 38.74 34.85 -7.88
CA PHE A 111 38.86 35.64 -9.12
C PHE A 111 39.68 36.92 -8.94
N LEU A 112 40.17 37.18 -7.72
CA LEU A 112 41.02 38.33 -7.38
C LEU A 112 42.49 37.88 -7.28
#